data_AF-A0A7C4HKX1-F1
#
_entry.id   AF-A0A7C4HKX1-F1
#
_cell.length_a   1.000
_cell.length_b   1.000
_cell.length_c   1.000
_cell.angle_alpha   90.00
_cell.angle_beta   90.00
_cell.angle_gamma   90.00
#
_symmetry.space_group_name_H-M   'P 1'
#
loop_
_entity.id
_entity.type
_entity.pdbx_description
1 polymer ?
#
loop_
_entity_poly.entity_id
_entity_poly.type
_entity_poly.pdbx_seq_one_letter_code
_entity_poly.pdbx_strand_id
1 'polypeptide(L)'
;MAGSSKAGIKKGKAAGPVIGVFATGDPRIDEPSRRRARNIVGMAAEVIADRVKLPDGSKPRVVYSDLLVDGERQADLVARAFKDEQVEIIVCVPDTWAFPQLSLLSLLAHFPADTPLLLACGNSAPKPGVVFTHAANGALAQSGRLAHIIVGKWPDLGEKPQMSAATASEIEDWLMAAIARVGLKGKRVGIFGHDSMGMETALAHVIPTRNTFGLEISRIDMKLAADMVNKKAYDAKELAALRAWVDKHLGPRLEIKNKKQSQNFDQCLAMYLVVRGILADLDAIGGGFMSQLEWGSDRRGIPMGVADVMESLFNSTFDHRGRKPAMPFATEADVQGLLTMLGFTWLTGGNPPLFMDFRKVWEAWELRELAQSLNVQLAGNTLWEKRGIVDGDNSGSASLDWAGKPGAKPDELMKRVSMPLADENYFCGMGNSVTFVSPGGVEGIAGRIAYSTLSGKFSLVWDEAVTVDLPPR
;
A
#
# COMPACT_ATOMS: atom_id res chain seq x y z
N MET A 1 14.04 30.97 37.45
CA MET A 1 13.75 31.58 36.14
C MET A 1 13.97 30.52 35.06
N ALA A 2 12.93 29.82 34.64
CA ALA A 2 13.02 28.83 33.56
C ALA A 2 12.69 29.56 32.24
N GLY A 3 13.70 29.78 31.40
CA GLY A 3 13.54 30.45 30.13
C GLY A 3 12.70 29.60 29.19
N SER A 4 11.58 30.16 28.70
CA SER A 4 10.81 29.54 27.63
C SER A 4 11.62 29.65 26.32
N SER A 5 12.20 28.55 25.85
CA SER A 5 12.72 28.49 24.49
C SER A 5 11.55 28.38 23.51
N LYS A 6 11.03 29.52 23.06
CA LYS A 6 10.10 29.56 21.94
C LYS A 6 10.91 29.38 20.65
N ALA A 7 11.00 28.15 20.16
CA ALA A 7 11.52 27.86 18.83
C ALA A 7 10.34 27.70 17.86
N GLY A 8 10.37 28.44 16.75
CA GLY A 8 9.47 28.19 15.62
C GLY A 8 9.84 26.86 14.97
N ILE A 9 8.86 25.97 14.77
CA ILE A 9 9.08 24.68 14.11
C ILE A 9 9.39 24.96 12.63
N LYS A 10 10.57 24.54 12.16
CA LYS A 10 10.89 24.52 10.72
C LYS A 10 9.98 23.50 10.04
N LYS A 11 9.51 23.75 8.80
CA LYS A 11 8.80 22.75 7.98
C LYS A 11 9.62 21.46 7.94
N GLY A 12 9.23 20.47 8.75
CA GLY A 12 9.81 19.14 8.70
C GLY A 12 9.29 18.45 7.43
N LYS A 13 10.17 17.76 6.70
CA LYS A 13 9.69 16.69 5.81
C LYS A 13 9.04 15.65 6.71
N ALA A 14 7.84 15.18 6.36
CA ALA A 14 7.28 14.01 7.00
C ALA A 14 8.28 12.86 6.80
N ALA A 15 8.96 12.45 7.87
CA ALA A 15 9.78 11.26 7.85
C ALA A 15 8.84 10.05 7.74
N GLY A 16 9.21 9.04 6.97
CA GLY A 16 8.50 7.75 7.00
C GLY A 16 8.61 7.09 8.38
N PRO A 17 7.89 5.98 8.61
CA PRO A 17 7.91 5.26 9.89
C PRO A 17 9.34 4.97 10.36
N VAL A 18 9.60 5.22 11.66
CA VAL A 18 10.89 4.92 12.30
C VAL A 18 10.78 3.67 13.16
N ILE A 19 11.71 2.73 12.96
CA ILE A 19 11.79 1.46 13.68
C ILE A 19 12.87 1.58 14.77
N GLY A 20 12.49 1.32 16.02
CA GLY A 20 13.40 1.25 17.17
C GLY A 20 13.68 -0.19 17.56
N VAL A 21 14.96 -0.58 17.56
CA VAL A 21 15.43 -1.93 17.91
C VAL A 21 16.18 -1.91 19.23
N PHE A 22 15.84 -2.79 20.16
CA PHE A 22 16.55 -2.90 21.43
C PHE A 22 16.47 -4.32 22.00
N ALA A 23 17.20 -4.58 23.07
CA ALA A 23 17.08 -5.81 23.84
C ALA A 23 16.95 -5.50 25.33
N THR A 24 16.28 -6.40 26.04
CA THR A 24 16.30 -6.46 27.50
C THR A 24 17.52 -7.26 27.98
N GLY A 25 17.82 -7.18 29.27
CA GLY A 25 18.87 -8.00 29.88
C GLY A 25 18.59 -8.31 31.34
N ASP A 26 19.10 -9.44 31.83
CA ASP A 26 19.15 -9.71 33.27
C ASP A 26 20.27 -8.87 33.89
N PRO A 27 19.99 -8.01 34.89
CA PRO A 27 21.03 -7.22 35.55
C PRO A 27 22.01 -8.08 36.36
N ARG A 28 21.69 -9.36 36.61
CA ARG A 28 22.50 -10.31 37.39
C ARG A 28 23.43 -11.19 36.55
N ILE A 29 23.23 -11.24 35.22
CA ILE A 29 23.97 -12.16 34.35
C ILE A 29 25.38 -11.66 34.03
N ASP A 30 26.25 -12.59 33.63
CA ASP A 30 27.63 -12.30 33.27
C ASP A 30 27.79 -11.33 32.09
N GLU A 31 28.93 -10.64 32.06
CA GLU A 31 29.23 -9.64 31.03
C GLU A 31 29.30 -10.23 29.60
N PRO A 32 29.84 -11.44 29.35
CA PRO A 32 29.77 -12.06 28.03
C PRO A 32 28.34 -12.20 27.47
N SER A 33 27.38 -12.60 28.32
CA SER A 33 25.97 -12.70 27.93
C SER A 33 25.38 -11.33 27.61
N ARG A 34 25.74 -10.30 28.39
CA ARG A 34 25.32 -8.92 28.14
C ARG A 34 25.91 -8.37 26.84
N ARG A 35 27.18 -8.66 26.54
CA ARG A 35 27.82 -8.33 25.25
C ARG A 35 27.11 -9.01 24.08
N ARG A 36 26.81 -10.30 24.22
CA ARG A 36 26.07 -11.07 23.20
C ARG A 36 24.70 -10.44 22.92
N ALA A 37 23.95 -10.07 23.95
CA ALA A 37 22.65 -9.40 23.79
C ALA A 37 22.78 -8.07 23.04
N ARG A 38 23.80 -7.25 23.34
CA ARG A 38 24.06 -6.00 22.58
C ARG A 38 24.41 -6.26 21.12
N ASN A 39 25.23 -7.27 20.84
CA ASN A 39 25.56 -7.64 19.46
C ASN A 39 24.32 -8.05 18.65
N ILE A 40 23.38 -8.77 19.27
CA ILE A 40 22.11 -9.16 18.63
C ILE A 40 21.29 -7.94 18.22
N VAL A 41 21.26 -6.89 19.04
CA VAL A 41 20.54 -5.63 18.70
C VAL A 41 21.08 -5.02 17.41
N GLY A 42 22.39 -4.83 17.32
CA GLY A 42 23.02 -4.26 16.12
C GLY A 42 22.81 -5.13 14.88
N MET A 43 22.99 -6.45 15.03
CA MET A 43 22.79 -7.40 13.94
C MET A 43 21.33 -7.45 13.46
N ALA A 44 20.36 -7.39 14.37
CA ALA A 44 18.95 -7.34 14.00
C ALA A 44 18.60 -6.02 13.30
N ALA A 45 19.14 -4.89 13.79
CA ALA A 45 18.93 -3.59 13.15
C ALA A 45 19.49 -3.56 11.72
N GLU A 46 20.66 -4.14 11.47
CA GLU A 46 21.24 -4.29 10.13
C GLU A 46 20.34 -5.13 9.21
N VAL A 47 19.91 -6.31 9.68
CA VAL A 47 19.02 -7.19 8.91
C VAL A 47 17.71 -6.50 8.56
N ILE A 48 17.11 -5.77 9.50
CA ILE A 48 15.87 -5.03 9.30
C ILE A 48 16.07 -3.90 8.27
N ALA A 49 17.15 -3.13 8.41
CA ALA A 49 17.46 -2.02 7.50
C ALA A 49 17.75 -2.48 6.06
N ASP A 50 18.19 -3.73 5.87
CA ASP A 50 18.48 -4.28 4.55
C ASP A 50 17.28 -4.92 3.84
N ARG A 51 16.32 -5.44 4.60
CA ARG A 51 15.20 -6.19 4.05
C ARG A 51 13.95 -5.35 3.81
N VAL A 52 13.73 -4.32 4.63
CA VAL A 52 12.46 -3.61 4.64
C VAL A 52 12.52 -2.34 3.78
N LYS A 53 11.42 -2.04 3.09
CA LYS A 53 11.27 -0.86 2.22
C LYS A 53 9.92 -0.17 2.41
N LEU A 54 9.88 1.12 2.11
CA LEU A 54 8.67 1.92 2.04
C LEU A 54 8.03 1.82 0.64
N PRO A 55 6.76 2.21 0.46
CA PRO A 55 6.07 2.11 -0.83
C PRO A 55 6.70 2.92 -1.98
N ASP A 56 7.55 3.90 -1.65
CA ASP A 56 8.31 4.67 -2.64
C ASP A 56 9.67 4.03 -3.01
N GLY A 57 9.96 2.85 -2.45
CA GLY A 57 11.21 2.13 -2.63
C GLY A 57 12.36 2.60 -1.73
N SER A 58 12.17 3.65 -0.92
CA SER A 58 13.17 4.08 0.06
C SER A 58 13.22 3.14 1.27
N LYS A 59 14.34 3.15 2.00
CA LYS A 59 14.49 2.37 3.25
C LYS A 59 13.89 3.14 4.43
N PRO A 60 13.16 2.49 5.36
CA PRO A 60 12.73 3.13 6.59
C PRO A 60 13.95 3.49 7.45
N ARG A 61 13.78 4.47 8.34
CA ARG A 61 14.81 4.78 9.33
C ARG A 61 14.80 3.72 10.43
N VAL A 62 15.94 3.10 10.68
CA VAL A 62 16.13 2.14 11.76
C VAL A 62 17.11 2.74 12.76
N VAL A 63 16.70 2.83 14.02
CA VAL A 63 17.53 3.24 15.15
C VAL A 63 17.58 2.12 16.17
N TYR A 64 18.69 2.00 16.89
CA TYR A 64 18.83 0.94 17.89
C TYR A 64 19.55 1.43 19.14
N SER A 65 19.40 0.67 20.23
CA SER A 65 20.03 0.99 21.53
C SER A 65 21.13 0.00 21.89
N ASP A 66 22.35 0.51 22.10
CA ASP A 66 23.44 -0.26 22.72
C ASP A 66 23.23 -0.45 24.23
N LEU A 67 22.35 0.36 24.85
CA LEU A 67 21.97 0.20 26.24
C LEU A 67 20.91 -0.91 26.35
N LEU A 68 21.24 -1.98 27.06
CA LEU A 68 20.28 -3.01 27.42
C LEU A 68 19.25 -2.43 28.40
N VAL A 69 17.99 -2.79 28.19
CA VAL A 69 16.91 -2.42 29.10
C VAL A 69 16.83 -3.48 30.20
N ASP A 70 17.63 -3.29 31.25
CA ASP A 70 17.75 -4.20 32.39
C ASP A 70 17.21 -3.64 33.72
N GLY A 71 16.59 -2.45 33.66
CA GLY A 71 15.92 -1.78 34.77
C GLY A 71 15.14 -0.55 34.32
N GLU A 72 14.34 0.03 35.22
CA GLU A 72 13.41 1.12 34.90
C GLU A 72 14.14 2.38 34.43
N ARG A 73 15.32 2.68 35.00
CA ARG A 73 16.15 3.80 34.56
C ARG A 73 16.62 3.63 33.11
N GLN A 74 17.04 2.43 32.72
CA GLN A 74 17.45 2.12 31.36
C GLN A 74 16.24 2.19 30.42
N ALA A 75 15.08 1.69 30.86
CA ALA A 75 13.83 1.79 30.11
C ALA A 75 13.47 3.25 29.81
N ASP A 76 13.57 4.14 30.80
CA ASP A 76 13.35 5.58 30.63
C ASP A 76 14.34 6.23 29.65
N LEU A 77 15.63 5.87 29.73
CA LEU A 77 16.67 6.43 28.86
C LEU A 77 16.44 6.01 27.40
N VAL A 78 16.20 4.73 27.16
CA VAL A 78 15.93 4.21 25.80
C VAL A 78 14.62 4.77 25.26
N ALA A 79 13.56 4.83 26.07
CA ALA A 79 12.29 5.40 25.65
C ALA A 79 12.40 6.89 25.25
N ARG A 80 13.18 7.69 26.00
CA ARG A 80 13.44 9.10 25.65
C ARG A 80 14.23 9.22 24.36
N ALA A 81 15.30 8.44 24.19
CA ALA A 81 16.07 8.43 22.95
C ALA A 81 15.20 8.02 21.75
N PHE A 82 14.36 7.00 21.91
CA PHE A 82 13.44 6.56 20.87
C PHE A 82 12.39 7.64 20.53
N LYS A 83 11.89 8.38 21.52
CA LYS A 83 11.00 9.53 21.28
C LYS A 83 11.69 10.68 20.55
N ASP A 84 12.92 10.99 20.92
CA ASP A 84 13.73 12.02 20.26
C ASP A 84 13.98 11.64 18.79
N GLU A 85 14.11 10.35 18.51
CA GLU A 85 14.24 9.79 17.16
C GLU A 85 12.90 9.50 16.45
N GLN A 86 11.77 9.81 17.09
CA GLN A 86 10.42 9.63 16.54
C GLN A 86 10.08 8.17 16.20
N VAL A 87 10.53 7.21 17.03
CA VAL A 87 10.19 5.79 16.88
C VAL A 87 8.69 5.55 17.01
N GLU A 88 8.14 4.85 16.02
CA GLU A 88 6.71 4.49 15.95
C GLU A 88 6.49 2.97 15.87
N ILE A 89 7.53 2.18 15.60
CA ILE A 89 7.51 0.72 15.56
C ILE A 89 8.61 0.20 16.48
N ILE A 90 8.28 -0.72 17.39
CA ILE A 90 9.24 -1.21 18.40
C ILE A 90 9.53 -2.70 18.14
N VAL A 91 10.82 -3.03 18.06
CA VAL A 91 11.32 -4.40 17.94
C VAL A 91 12.23 -4.70 19.14
N CYS A 92 11.80 -5.63 19.98
CA CYS A 92 12.59 -6.17 21.08
C CYS A 92 13.20 -7.50 20.66
N VAL A 93 14.54 -7.62 20.75
CA VAL A 93 15.29 -8.83 20.41
C VAL A 93 15.98 -9.46 21.63
N PRO A 94 15.23 -10.08 22.57
CA PRO A 94 15.81 -10.59 23.79
C PRO A 94 16.59 -11.89 23.55
N ASP A 95 17.74 -12.03 24.20
CA ASP A 95 18.54 -13.26 24.21
C ASP A 95 18.52 -13.93 25.59
N THR A 96 18.51 -13.14 26.66
CA THR A 96 18.55 -13.62 28.05
C THR A 96 17.21 -13.46 28.74
N TRP A 97 17.07 -14.03 29.95
CA TRP A 97 15.99 -13.64 30.85
C TRP A 97 16.09 -12.14 31.15
N ALA A 98 14.96 -11.50 31.45
CA ALA A 98 14.90 -10.17 32.05
C ALA A 98 13.61 -10.07 32.86
N PHE A 99 13.48 -9.05 33.71
CA PHE A 99 12.26 -8.85 34.49
C PHE A 99 11.25 -8.04 33.66
N PRO A 100 10.08 -8.59 33.24
CA PRO A 100 9.19 -7.89 32.30
C PRO A 100 8.75 -6.51 32.76
N GLN A 101 8.39 -6.37 34.05
CA GLN A 101 7.94 -5.10 34.63
C GLN A 101 9.04 -4.03 34.60
N LEU A 102 10.23 -4.34 35.11
CA LEU A 102 11.35 -3.40 35.17
C LEU A 102 11.91 -3.03 33.78
N SER A 103 11.61 -3.82 32.75
CA SER A 103 12.20 -3.70 31.42
C SER A 103 11.19 -3.28 30.35
N LEU A 104 10.67 -4.23 29.56
CA LEU A 104 9.79 -3.97 28.43
C LEU A 104 8.54 -3.17 28.83
N LEU A 105 7.87 -3.53 29.91
CA LEU A 105 6.63 -2.83 30.32
C LEU A 105 6.91 -1.38 30.71
N SER A 106 8.01 -1.14 31.44
CA SER A 106 8.44 0.21 31.79
C SER A 106 8.79 1.05 30.56
N LEU A 107 9.44 0.46 29.55
CA LEU A 107 9.73 1.15 28.28
C LEU A 107 8.43 1.48 27.55
N LEU A 108 7.53 0.51 27.44
CA LEU A 108 6.27 0.65 26.69
C LEU A 108 5.29 1.63 27.33
N ALA A 109 5.38 1.90 28.63
CA ALA A 109 4.57 2.92 29.31
C ALA A 109 4.77 4.33 28.75
N HIS A 110 5.88 4.56 28.02
CA HIS A 110 6.15 5.82 27.34
C HIS A 110 5.46 5.96 25.99
N PHE A 111 4.96 4.87 25.40
CA PHE A 111 4.43 4.83 24.04
C PHE A 111 2.92 4.63 24.02
N PRO A 112 2.20 5.11 22.98
CA PRO A 112 0.80 4.79 22.77
C PRO A 112 0.50 3.29 22.86
N ALA A 113 -0.70 2.95 23.32
CA ALA A 113 -1.14 1.56 23.46
C ALA A 113 -1.18 0.82 22.12
N ASP A 114 -1.38 1.55 21.01
CA ASP A 114 -1.46 1.01 19.65
C ASP A 114 -0.12 1.01 18.89
N THR A 115 0.99 1.36 19.54
CA THR A 115 2.35 1.24 18.96
C THR A 115 2.66 -0.23 18.66
N PRO A 116 2.91 -0.61 17.39
CA PRO A 116 3.27 -1.96 17.01
C PRO A 116 4.50 -2.46 17.77
N LEU A 117 4.39 -3.67 18.33
CA LEU A 117 5.44 -4.32 19.10
C LEU A 117 5.72 -5.74 18.58
N LEU A 118 6.97 -5.97 18.22
CA LEU A 118 7.51 -7.30 17.91
C LEU A 118 8.48 -7.74 18.99
N LEU A 119 8.31 -8.97 19.48
CA LEU A 119 9.25 -9.69 20.32
C LEU A 119 9.87 -10.82 19.50
N ALA A 120 11.11 -10.64 19.03
CA ALA A 120 11.79 -11.62 18.18
C ALA A 120 13.03 -12.18 18.88
N CYS A 121 12.97 -13.43 19.32
CA CYS A 121 14.08 -14.10 20.00
C CYS A 121 14.46 -15.39 19.30
N GLY A 122 15.73 -15.77 19.37
CA GLY A 122 16.16 -17.08 18.92
C GLY A 122 15.89 -18.13 19.98
N ASN A 123 15.59 -19.33 19.50
CA ASN A 123 15.37 -20.50 20.31
C ASN A 123 16.71 -21.02 20.85
N SER A 124 17.20 -20.36 21.91
CA SER A 124 18.46 -20.70 22.54
C SER A 124 18.26 -21.34 23.91
N ALA A 125 18.91 -22.49 24.15
CA ALA A 125 18.82 -23.19 25.43
C ALA A 125 19.68 -22.54 26.53
N PRO A 126 20.95 -22.14 26.29
CA PRO A 126 21.78 -21.51 27.32
C PRO A 126 21.35 -20.09 27.70
N LYS A 127 20.55 -19.43 26.84
CA LYS A 127 20.12 -18.04 27.00
C LYS A 127 18.59 -17.98 26.94
N PRO A 128 17.89 -17.81 28.08
CA PRO A 128 16.44 -18.02 28.18
C PRO A 128 15.60 -16.83 27.65
N GLY A 129 15.93 -16.30 26.47
CA GLY A 129 15.19 -15.22 25.80
C GLY A 129 13.76 -15.61 25.45
N VAL A 130 13.54 -16.87 25.07
CA VAL A 130 12.18 -17.43 24.83
C VAL A 130 11.31 -17.32 26.07
N VAL A 131 11.86 -17.62 27.25
CA VAL A 131 11.14 -17.54 28.53
C VAL A 131 10.74 -16.09 28.83
N PHE A 132 11.66 -15.14 28.61
CA PHE A 132 11.35 -13.72 28.75
C PHE A 132 10.26 -13.28 27.77
N THR A 133 10.38 -13.63 26.50
CA THR A 133 9.41 -13.25 25.44
C THR A 133 7.99 -13.68 25.80
N HIS A 134 7.80 -14.93 26.24
CA HIS A 134 6.48 -15.42 26.65
C HIS A 134 5.99 -14.80 27.97
N ALA A 135 6.87 -14.59 28.96
CA ALA A 135 6.49 -13.94 30.21
C ALA A 135 6.05 -12.48 29.97
N ALA A 136 6.77 -11.75 29.12
CA ALA A 136 6.48 -10.38 28.77
C ALA A 136 5.18 -10.27 27.97
N ASN A 137 4.97 -11.14 26.98
CA ASN A 137 3.71 -11.18 26.24
C ASN A 137 2.51 -11.56 27.12
N GLY A 138 2.69 -12.48 28.06
CA GLY A 138 1.66 -12.82 29.05
C GLY A 138 1.28 -11.63 29.94
N ALA A 139 2.25 -10.79 30.30
CA ALA A 139 1.99 -9.56 31.04
C ALA A 139 1.28 -8.49 30.18
N LEU A 140 1.67 -8.35 28.91
CA LEU A 140 1.01 -7.43 27.96
C LEU A 140 -0.45 -7.82 27.73
N ALA A 141 -0.73 -9.12 27.57
CA ALA A 141 -2.08 -9.63 27.39
C ALA A 141 -2.99 -9.31 28.60
N GLN A 142 -2.47 -9.39 29.83
CA GLN A 142 -3.20 -8.98 31.04
C GLN A 142 -3.58 -7.50 31.02
N SER A 143 -2.77 -6.64 30.40
CA SER A 143 -3.04 -5.21 30.23
C SER A 143 -3.86 -4.85 28.99
N GLY A 144 -4.33 -5.84 28.21
CA GLY A 144 -5.06 -5.61 26.97
C GLY A 144 -4.20 -5.07 25.81
N ARG A 145 -2.88 -5.26 25.85
CA ARG A 145 -1.95 -4.84 24.81
C ARG A 145 -1.52 -6.05 23.96
N LEU A 146 -1.57 -5.89 22.64
CA LEU A 146 -1.14 -6.90 21.69
C LEU A 146 0.36 -6.76 21.38
N ALA A 147 1.04 -7.89 21.25
CA ALA A 147 2.39 -7.99 20.70
C ALA A 147 2.47 -9.25 19.82
N HIS A 148 3.40 -9.22 18.86
CA HIS A 148 3.70 -10.41 18.06
C HIS A 148 4.98 -11.07 18.57
N ILE A 149 5.00 -12.41 18.55
CA ILE A 149 6.16 -13.20 18.95
C ILE A 149 6.70 -13.93 17.74
N ILE A 150 8.01 -13.82 17.53
CA ILE A 150 8.78 -14.69 16.64
C ILE A 150 9.81 -15.44 17.48
N VAL A 151 9.66 -16.77 17.59
CA VAL A 151 10.68 -17.66 18.14
C VAL A 151 11.49 -18.23 16.99
N GLY A 152 12.55 -17.50 16.63
CA GLY A 152 13.41 -17.79 15.50
C GLY A 152 14.54 -18.77 15.82
N LYS A 153 15.49 -18.87 14.89
CA LYS A 153 16.67 -19.74 15.00
C LYS A 153 17.94 -18.90 14.87
N TRP A 154 18.77 -18.90 15.90
CA TRP A 154 20.16 -18.44 15.86
C TRP A 154 21.05 -19.31 16.76
N PRO A 155 22.39 -19.35 16.55
CA PRO A 155 23.28 -20.23 17.31
C PRO A 155 23.19 -20.05 18.82
N ASP A 156 23.22 -21.15 19.56
CA ASP A 156 23.23 -21.17 21.04
C ASP A 156 24.46 -20.50 21.66
N LEU A 157 25.59 -20.58 20.95
CA LEU A 157 26.90 -20.15 21.44
C LEU A 157 27.48 -19.04 20.57
N GLY A 158 28.56 -18.42 21.07
CA GLY A 158 29.28 -17.34 20.41
C GLY A 158 28.75 -15.95 20.75
N GLU A 159 29.56 -14.92 20.53
CA GLU A 159 29.19 -13.54 20.86
C GLU A 159 28.28 -12.88 19.81
N LYS A 160 28.23 -13.41 18.57
CA LYS A 160 27.49 -12.84 17.43
C LYS A 160 26.61 -13.90 16.74
N PRO A 161 25.53 -14.37 17.40
CA PRO A 161 24.66 -15.41 16.84
C PRO A 161 23.82 -14.86 15.69
N GLN A 162 24.10 -15.33 14.47
CA GLN A 162 23.38 -14.89 13.27
C GLN A 162 21.98 -15.52 13.20
N MET A 163 20.96 -14.69 12.99
CA MET A 163 19.60 -15.19 12.75
C MET A 163 19.50 -15.92 11.41
N SER A 164 18.69 -16.98 11.37
CA SER A 164 18.43 -17.71 10.13
C SER A 164 17.69 -16.84 9.11
N ALA A 165 17.85 -17.15 7.82
CA ALA A 165 17.14 -16.46 6.76
C ALA A 165 15.60 -16.55 6.93
N ALA A 166 15.08 -17.69 7.39
CA ALA A 166 13.66 -17.87 7.66
C ALA A 166 13.15 -16.92 8.77
N THR A 167 13.91 -16.79 9.87
CA THR A 167 13.60 -15.82 10.94
C THR A 167 13.62 -14.39 10.43
N ALA A 168 14.61 -14.04 9.59
CA ALA A 168 14.68 -12.71 8.99
C ALA A 168 13.47 -12.42 8.09
N SER A 169 13.00 -13.41 7.32
CA SER A 169 11.78 -13.30 6.50
C SER A 169 10.51 -13.13 7.33
N GLU A 170 10.37 -13.84 8.45
CA GLU A 170 9.21 -13.65 9.36
C GLU A 170 9.20 -12.24 9.99
N ILE A 171 10.38 -11.74 10.38
CA ILE A 171 10.53 -10.36 10.90
C ILE A 171 10.17 -9.34 9.81
N GLU A 172 10.65 -9.56 8.58
CA GLU A 172 10.36 -8.71 7.41
C GLU A 172 8.85 -8.63 7.15
N ASP A 173 8.16 -9.78 7.08
CA ASP A 173 6.71 -9.86 6.84
C ASP A 173 5.91 -9.06 7.90
N TRP A 174 6.21 -9.29 9.18
CA TRP A 174 5.55 -8.54 10.25
C TRP A 174 5.85 -7.03 10.18
N LEU A 175 7.09 -6.65 9.84
CA LEU A 175 7.47 -5.24 9.72
C LEU A 175 6.78 -4.55 8.55
N MET A 176 6.54 -5.23 7.43
CA MET A 176 5.74 -4.68 6.33
C MET A 176 4.32 -4.32 6.78
N ALA A 177 3.70 -5.17 7.61
CA ALA A 177 2.40 -4.86 8.21
C ALA A 177 2.45 -3.69 9.21
N ALA A 178 3.48 -3.64 10.07
CA ALA A 178 3.66 -2.53 11.00
C ALA A 178 3.90 -1.19 10.29
N ILE A 179 4.69 -1.19 9.21
CA ILE A 179 4.93 -0.03 8.35
C ILE A 179 3.65 0.42 7.66
N ALA A 180 2.86 -0.50 7.12
CA ALA A 180 1.57 -0.17 6.53
C ALA A 180 0.66 0.50 7.57
N ARG A 181 0.57 -0.05 8.78
CA ARG A 181 -0.25 0.54 9.85
C ARG A 181 0.20 1.95 10.23
N VAL A 182 1.49 2.14 10.47
CA VAL A 182 2.04 3.43 10.93
C VAL A 182 2.03 4.45 9.81
N GLY A 183 2.48 4.08 8.62
CA GLY A 183 2.64 5.02 7.50
C GLY A 183 1.32 5.51 6.90
N LEU A 184 0.22 4.76 7.07
CA LEU A 184 -1.12 5.22 6.71
C LEU A 184 -1.74 6.16 7.76
N LYS A 185 -1.31 6.07 9.02
CA LYS A 185 -1.89 6.86 10.12
C LYS A 185 -1.56 8.35 9.95
N GLY A 186 -2.57 9.20 10.06
CA GLY A 186 -2.45 10.65 9.90
C GLY A 186 -2.38 11.14 8.44
N LYS A 187 -2.38 10.23 7.46
CA LYS A 187 -2.39 10.57 6.03
C LYS A 187 -3.81 10.85 5.53
N ARG A 188 -3.88 11.35 4.29
CA ARG A 188 -5.12 11.72 3.61
C ARG A 188 -5.29 10.94 2.32
N VAL A 189 -6.54 10.67 1.96
CA VAL A 189 -6.92 10.35 0.58
C VAL A 189 -7.88 11.41 0.05
N GLY A 190 -7.77 11.74 -1.24
CA GLY A 190 -8.63 12.72 -1.90
C GLY A 190 -9.72 12.06 -2.72
N ILE A 191 -10.99 12.23 -2.32
CA ILE A 191 -12.15 11.71 -3.02
C ILE A 191 -12.85 12.85 -3.74
N PHE A 192 -12.96 12.73 -5.07
CA PHE A 192 -13.57 13.70 -5.94
C PHE A 192 -14.99 13.26 -6.31
N GLY A 193 -15.99 14.00 -5.83
CA GLY A 193 -17.40 13.65 -5.91
C GLY A 193 -17.90 12.90 -4.66
N HIS A 194 -19.00 12.18 -4.83
CA HIS A 194 -19.58 11.26 -3.84
C HIS A 194 -19.47 9.81 -4.34
N ASP A 195 -20.24 8.88 -3.78
CA ASP A 195 -20.35 7.52 -4.30
C ASP A 195 -21.02 7.51 -5.67
N SER A 196 -20.47 6.72 -6.59
CA SER A 196 -20.97 6.63 -7.96
C SER A 196 -22.18 5.69 -8.06
N MET A 197 -23.18 6.07 -8.85
CA MET A 197 -24.31 5.22 -9.27
C MET A 197 -25.13 4.57 -8.13
N GLY A 198 -25.06 5.11 -6.91
CA GLY A 198 -25.71 4.52 -5.73
C GLY A 198 -25.07 3.22 -5.26
N MET A 199 -23.79 2.98 -5.59
CA MET A 199 -23.05 1.84 -5.08
C MET A 199 -22.77 2.03 -3.58
N GLU A 200 -23.62 1.48 -2.72
CA GLU A 200 -23.43 1.58 -1.27
C GLU A 200 -22.11 0.92 -0.80
N THR A 201 -21.60 -0.03 -1.58
CA THR A 201 -20.28 -0.64 -1.38
C THR A 201 -19.11 0.33 -1.61
N ALA A 202 -19.35 1.49 -2.22
CA ALA A 202 -18.40 2.58 -2.43
C ALA A 202 -18.43 3.66 -1.33
N LEU A 203 -19.39 3.59 -0.38
CA LEU A 203 -19.56 4.60 0.65
C LEU A 203 -18.27 4.86 1.44
N ALA A 204 -18.00 6.14 1.69
CA ALA A 204 -16.73 6.58 2.26
C ALA A 204 -16.48 6.13 3.71
N HIS A 205 -17.54 5.91 4.49
CA HIS A 205 -17.48 5.57 5.91
C HIS A 205 -16.41 6.38 6.68
N VAL A 206 -16.42 7.71 6.50
CA VAL A 206 -15.35 8.62 6.95
C VAL A 206 -14.95 8.42 8.42
N ILE A 207 -15.93 8.39 9.33
CA ILE A 207 -15.67 8.24 10.77
C ILE A 207 -15.07 6.85 11.08
N PRO A 208 -15.68 5.72 10.65
CA PRO A 208 -15.07 4.41 10.77
C PRO A 208 -13.63 4.32 10.20
N THR A 209 -13.39 4.87 9.01
CA THR A 209 -12.07 4.89 8.37
C THR A 209 -11.05 5.63 9.23
N ARG A 210 -11.41 6.82 9.73
CA ARG A 210 -10.56 7.61 10.63
C ARG A 210 -10.25 6.85 11.92
N ASN A 211 -11.25 6.26 12.56
CA ASN A 211 -11.08 5.59 13.85
C ASN A 211 -10.29 4.28 13.73
N THR A 212 -10.44 3.56 12.62
CA THR A 212 -9.80 2.25 12.41
C THR A 212 -8.38 2.43 11.89
N PHE A 213 -8.22 3.17 10.79
CA PHE A 213 -6.96 3.27 10.05
C PHE A 213 -6.16 4.53 10.41
N GLY A 214 -6.77 5.49 11.11
CA GLY A 214 -6.14 6.80 11.33
C GLY A 214 -6.04 7.62 10.04
N LEU A 215 -6.75 7.23 8.98
CA LEU A 215 -6.71 7.84 7.67
C LEU A 215 -7.86 8.84 7.51
N GLU A 216 -7.57 10.02 6.98
CA GLU A 216 -8.57 11.05 6.72
C GLU A 216 -9.03 11.04 5.25
N ILE A 217 -10.33 11.29 5.03
CA ILE A 217 -10.92 11.35 3.69
C ILE A 217 -11.25 12.81 3.37
N SER A 218 -10.44 13.41 2.51
CA SER A 218 -10.71 14.74 1.96
C SER A 218 -11.75 14.61 0.86
N ARG A 219 -12.91 15.26 1.04
CA ARG A 219 -14.04 15.21 0.10
C ARG A 219 -14.04 16.49 -0.71
N ILE A 220 -13.93 16.35 -2.02
CA ILE A 220 -13.68 17.45 -2.96
C ILE A 220 -14.75 17.39 -4.03
N ASP A 221 -15.47 18.49 -4.24
CA ASP A 221 -16.46 18.54 -5.30
C ASP A 221 -15.75 18.51 -6.67
N MET A 222 -16.23 17.67 -7.60
CA MET A 222 -15.64 17.56 -8.94
C MET A 222 -15.71 18.86 -9.73
N LYS A 223 -16.61 19.78 -9.38
CA LYS A 223 -16.68 21.13 -9.95
C LYS A 223 -15.34 21.86 -9.84
N LEU A 224 -14.61 21.68 -8.73
CA LEU A 224 -13.29 22.30 -8.60
C LEU A 224 -12.34 21.81 -9.70
N ALA A 225 -12.30 20.50 -9.95
CA ALA A 225 -11.48 19.92 -11.01
C ALA A 225 -11.95 20.40 -12.40
N ALA A 226 -13.27 20.44 -12.64
CA ALA A 226 -13.83 20.93 -13.90
C ALA A 226 -13.46 22.41 -14.16
N ASP A 227 -13.62 23.28 -13.16
CA ASP A 227 -13.24 24.69 -13.26
C ASP A 227 -11.74 24.86 -13.52
N MET A 228 -10.90 24.05 -12.85
CA MET A 228 -9.45 24.08 -13.04
C MET A 228 -9.03 23.61 -14.44
N VAL A 229 -9.63 22.54 -14.96
CA VAL A 229 -9.37 22.09 -16.34
C VAL A 229 -9.82 23.15 -17.34
N ASN A 230 -11.04 23.68 -17.19
CA ASN A 230 -11.61 24.66 -18.11
C ASN A 230 -10.82 25.99 -18.15
N LYS A 231 -10.35 26.47 -17.00
CA LYS A 231 -9.52 27.69 -16.92
C LYS A 231 -8.03 27.43 -17.18
N LYS A 232 -7.65 26.19 -17.52
CA LYS A 232 -6.27 25.75 -17.79
C LYS A 232 -5.32 25.98 -16.61
N ALA A 233 -5.77 25.64 -15.40
CA ALA A 233 -5.00 25.74 -14.16
C ALA A 233 -4.02 24.56 -14.00
N TYR A 234 -3.16 24.38 -14.99
CA TYR A 234 -2.11 23.37 -15.07
C TYR A 234 -0.94 23.92 -15.91
N ASP A 235 0.25 23.33 -15.79
CA ASP A 235 1.38 23.71 -16.63
C ASP A 235 1.15 23.24 -18.08
N ALA A 236 0.95 24.18 -18.99
CA ALA A 236 0.73 23.90 -20.40
C ALA A 236 1.92 23.20 -21.08
N LYS A 237 3.16 23.45 -20.63
CA LYS A 237 4.35 22.76 -21.13
C LYS A 237 4.37 21.32 -20.65
N GLU A 238 3.96 21.08 -19.41
CA GLU A 238 3.86 19.71 -18.89
C GLU A 238 2.75 18.92 -19.60
N LEU A 239 1.59 19.53 -19.86
CA LEU A 239 0.54 18.88 -20.65
C LEU A 239 1.05 18.48 -22.04
N ALA A 240 1.77 19.37 -22.73
CA ALA A 240 2.36 19.06 -24.03
C ALA A 240 3.38 17.91 -23.94
N ALA A 241 4.19 17.85 -22.89
CA ALA A 241 5.14 16.76 -22.66
C ALA A 241 4.43 15.42 -22.37
N LEU A 242 3.38 15.43 -21.54
CA LEU A 242 2.55 14.27 -21.27
C LEU A 242 1.86 13.75 -22.53
N ARG A 243 1.26 14.64 -23.33
CA ARG A 243 0.65 14.28 -24.61
C ARG A 243 1.67 13.67 -25.58
N ALA A 244 2.83 14.31 -25.74
CA ALA A 244 3.89 13.80 -26.59
C ALA A 244 4.43 12.44 -26.13
N TRP A 245 4.48 12.20 -24.81
CA TRP A 245 4.85 10.91 -24.25
C TRP A 245 3.82 9.82 -24.59
N VAL A 246 2.52 10.11 -24.49
CA VAL A 246 1.48 9.16 -24.91
C VAL A 246 1.56 8.90 -26.41
N ASP A 247 1.62 9.95 -27.23
CA ASP A 247 1.66 9.83 -28.69
C ASP A 247 2.88 9.01 -29.16
N LYS A 248 4.05 9.24 -28.55
CA LYS A 248 5.29 8.48 -28.83
C LYS A 248 5.10 6.99 -28.58
N HIS A 249 4.41 6.62 -27.50
CA HIS A 249 4.25 5.22 -27.11
C HIS A 249 3.12 4.53 -27.88
N LEU A 250 1.97 5.17 -27.99
CA LEU A 250 0.77 4.52 -28.52
C LEU A 250 0.67 4.63 -30.04
N GLY A 251 1.05 5.78 -30.61
CA GLY A 251 0.86 6.08 -32.03
C GLY A 251 -0.58 5.75 -32.47
N PRO A 252 -0.78 4.87 -33.48
CA PRO A 252 -2.11 4.51 -33.97
C PRO A 252 -2.98 3.73 -32.97
N ARG A 253 -2.43 3.25 -31.85
CA ARG A 253 -3.20 2.55 -30.79
C ARG A 253 -3.97 3.51 -29.88
N LEU A 254 -3.72 4.82 -29.99
CA LEU A 254 -4.57 5.86 -29.42
C LEU A 254 -5.63 6.23 -30.46
N GLU A 255 -6.89 5.87 -30.22
CA GLU A 255 -7.97 6.10 -31.19
C GLU A 255 -8.43 7.57 -31.13
N ILE A 256 -8.14 8.32 -32.20
CA ILE A 256 -8.56 9.71 -32.38
C ILE A 256 -9.05 9.89 -33.82
N LYS A 257 -10.34 10.18 -34.01
CA LYS A 257 -10.97 10.30 -35.34
C LYS A 257 -10.98 11.74 -35.86
N ASN A 258 -10.93 12.73 -34.97
CA ASN A 258 -11.02 14.13 -35.35
C ASN A 258 -10.38 15.07 -34.31
N LYS A 259 -10.28 16.36 -34.66
CA LYS A 259 -9.70 17.40 -33.80
C LYS A 259 -10.42 17.56 -32.47
N LYS A 260 -11.74 17.39 -32.42
CA LYS A 260 -12.53 17.51 -31.17
C LYS A 260 -12.14 16.39 -30.19
N GLN A 261 -12.00 15.16 -30.67
CA GLN A 261 -11.54 14.03 -29.84
C GLN A 261 -10.09 14.21 -29.38
N SER A 262 -9.22 14.74 -30.24
CA SER A 262 -7.84 15.09 -29.86
C SER A 262 -7.79 16.09 -28.71
N GLN A 263 -8.64 17.13 -28.77
CA GLN A 263 -8.77 18.13 -27.70
C GLN A 263 -9.40 17.56 -26.42
N ASN A 264 -10.39 16.66 -26.55
CA ASN A 264 -10.97 15.98 -25.40
C ASN A 264 -9.94 15.12 -24.67
N PHE A 265 -9.10 14.40 -25.42
CA PHE A 265 -8.01 13.63 -24.82
C PHE A 265 -6.99 14.51 -24.08
N ASP A 266 -6.67 15.70 -24.62
CA ASP A 266 -5.85 16.68 -23.90
C ASP A 266 -6.52 17.13 -22.59
N GLN A 267 -7.85 17.22 -22.53
CA GLN A 267 -8.58 17.50 -21.29
C GLN A 267 -8.50 16.35 -20.28
N CYS A 268 -8.61 15.09 -20.73
CA CYS A 268 -8.41 13.91 -19.88
C CYS A 268 -6.99 13.90 -19.27
N LEU A 269 -5.96 14.22 -20.06
CA LEU A 269 -4.58 14.34 -19.58
C LEU A 269 -4.38 15.54 -18.64
N ALA A 270 -5.03 16.66 -18.94
CA ALA A 270 -4.99 17.84 -18.07
C ALA A 270 -5.63 17.56 -16.70
N MET A 271 -6.67 16.73 -16.65
CA MET A 271 -7.29 16.32 -15.40
C MET A 271 -6.30 15.61 -14.49
N TYR A 272 -5.45 14.72 -15.02
CA TYR A 272 -4.36 14.09 -14.26
C TYR A 272 -3.45 15.13 -13.60
N LEU A 273 -3.04 16.17 -14.33
CA LEU A 273 -2.16 17.22 -13.79
C LEU A 273 -2.84 18.04 -12.69
N VAL A 274 -4.11 18.42 -12.90
CA VAL A 274 -4.92 19.16 -11.93
C VAL A 274 -5.10 18.36 -10.65
N VAL A 275 -5.57 17.11 -10.76
CA VAL A 275 -5.82 16.24 -9.61
C VAL A 275 -4.51 15.92 -8.88
N ARG A 276 -3.41 15.69 -9.61
CA ARG A 276 -2.10 15.44 -9.00
C ARG A 276 -1.61 16.65 -8.18
N GLY A 277 -1.88 17.88 -8.66
CA GLY A 277 -1.60 19.10 -7.90
C GLY A 277 -2.39 19.19 -6.60
N ILE A 278 -3.71 18.95 -6.67
CA ILE A 278 -4.59 18.96 -5.50
C ILE A 278 -4.17 17.91 -4.46
N LEU A 279 -3.86 16.68 -4.90
CA LEU A 279 -3.41 15.62 -4.01
C LEU A 279 -2.06 15.96 -3.35
N ALA A 280 -1.14 16.59 -4.07
CA ALA A 280 0.13 17.04 -3.51
C ALA A 280 -0.06 18.12 -2.42
N ASP A 281 -0.96 19.08 -2.64
CA ASP A 281 -1.29 20.12 -1.64
C ASP A 281 -1.91 19.52 -0.36
N LEU A 282 -2.61 18.39 -0.49
CA LEU A 282 -3.21 17.67 0.63
C LEU A 282 -2.24 16.72 1.36
N ASP A 283 -1.02 16.50 0.86
CA ASP A 283 -0.16 15.37 1.28
C ASP A 283 -0.93 14.03 1.21
N ALA A 284 -1.68 13.84 0.13
CA ALA A 284 -2.51 12.66 -0.06
C ALA A 284 -1.68 11.47 -0.57
N ILE A 285 -2.05 10.27 -0.12
CA ILE A 285 -1.38 9.00 -0.46
C ILE A 285 -2.22 8.11 -1.39
N GLY A 286 -3.35 8.62 -1.85
CA GLY A 286 -4.31 7.92 -2.68
C GLY A 286 -5.54 8.80 -2.94
N GLY A 287 -6.48 8.30 -3.73
CA GLY A 287 -7.70 9.02 -4.02
C GLY A 287 -8.75 8.20 -4.75
N GLY A 288 -9.77 8.88 -5.24
CA GLY A 288 -10.78 8.27 -6.08
C GLY A 288 -11.57 9.34 -6.81
N PHE A 289 -12.11 8.99 -7.96
CA PHE A 289 -12.85 9.91 -8.81
C PHE A 289 -14.17 9.29 -9.21
N MET A 290 -15.26 9.99 -8.92
CA MET A 290 -16.60 9.45 -9.09
C MET A 290 -16.92 9.19 -10.55
N SER A 291 -16.58 10.13 -11.45
CA SER A 291 -16.82 10.08 -12.91
C SER A 291 -18.31 9.93 -13.30
N GLN A 292 -18.92 8.80 -12.97
CA GLN A 292 -20.30 8.49 -13.24
C GLN A 292 -21.19 8.99 -12.06
N LEU A 293 -22.29 9.70 -12.27
CA LEU A 293 -22.82 10.11 -13.57
C LEU A 293 -22.48 11.57 -13.90
N GLU A 294 -22.39 12.43 -12.90
CA GLU A 294 -22.44 13.88 -13.01
C GLU A 294 -21.24 14.49 -13.75
N TRP A 295 -20.11 13.79 -13.82
CA TRP A 295 -18.94 14.26 -14.56
C TRP A 295 -18.97 13.86 -16.03
N GLY A 296 -19.13 12.58 -16.35
CA GLY A 296 -18.94 12.06 -17.72
C GLY A 296 -20.17 11.47 -18.41
N SER A 297 -21.23 11.15 -17.66
CA SER A 297 -22.29 10.24 -18.14
C SER A 297 -23.69 10.85 -18.14
N ASP A 298 -23.95 11.90 -17.35
CA ASP A 298 -25.27 12.54 -17.29
C ASP A 298 -25.47 13.60 -18.39
N ARG A 299 -26.32 13.28 -19.36
CA ARG A 299 -26.66 14.16 -20.50
C ARG A 299 -27.45 15.42 -20.11
N ARG A 300 -27.94 15.53 -18.87
CA ARG A 300 -28.57 16.77 -18.35
C ARG A 300 -27.51 17.85 -18.03
N GLY A 301 -26.28 17.45 -17.77
CA GLY A 301 -25.16 18.33 -17.42
C GLY A 301 -24.30 18.73 -18.63
N ILE A 302 -23.10 19.25 -18.34
CA ILE A 302 -22.05 19.48 -19.32
C ILE A 302 -21.00 18.38 -19.11
N PRO A 303 -21.10 17.25 -19.84
CA PRO A 303 -20.24 16.11 -19.58
C PRO A 303 -18.79 16.43 -20.01
N MET A 304 -17.87 16.04 -19.14
CA MET A 304 -16.42 16.17 -19.30
C MET A 304 -15.83 14.81 -19.73
N GLY A 305 -14.63 14.82 -20.29
CA GLY A 305 -13.96 13.59 -20.72
C GLY A 305 -13.71 12.60 -19.58
N VAL A 306 -13.71 11.29 -19.88
CA VAL A 306 -13.54 10.20 -18.90
C VAL A 306 -12.24 10.31 -18.09
N ALA A 307 -12.24 9.65 -16.93
CA ALA A 307 -11.13 9.64 -15.98
C ALA A 307 -10.08 8.55 -16.23
N ASP A 308 -10.27 7.73 -17.23
CA ASP A 308 -9.62 6.43 -17.35
C ASP A 308 -8.08 6.53 -17.42
N VAL A 309 -7.56 7.43 -18.26
CA VAL A 309 -6.10 7.66 -18.35
C VAL A 309 -5.53 8.24 -17.06
N MET A 310 -6.28 9.10 -16.35
CA MET A 310 -5.84 9.68 -15.09
C MET A 310 -5.75 8.61 -14.00
N GLU A 311 -6.81 7.83 -13.83
CA GLU A 311 -6.86 6.73 -12.85
C GLU A 311 -5.75 5.71 -13.12
N SER A 312 -5.55 5.36 -14.38
CA SER A 312 -4.48 4.45 -14.82
C SER A 312 -3.09 5.00 -14.44
N LEU A 313 -2.83 6.29 -14.70
CA LEU A 313 -1.55 6.93 -14.37
C LEU A 313 -1.31 7.02 -12.86
N PHE A 314 -2.34 7.25 -12.04
CA PHE A 314 -2.19 7.24 -10.58
C PHE A 314 -1.83 5.85 -10.05
N ASN A 315 -2.55 4.82 -10.51
CA ASN A 315 -2.31 3.43 -10.11
C ASN A 315 -1.02 2.82 -10.67
N SER A 316 -0.39 3.46 -11.67
CA SER A 316 0.87 3.00 -12.26
C SER A 316 2.11 3.47 -11.48
N THR A 317 3.22 2.75 -11.62
CA THR A 317 4.52 3.12 -11.03
C THR A 317 5.37 4.03 -11.92
N PHE A 318 4.78 4.57 -12.98
CA PHE A 318 5.44 5.49 -13.91
C PHE A 318 4.44 6.41 -14.61
N ASP A 319 4.94 7.54 -15.09
CA ASP A 319 4.24 8.48 -15.97
C ASP A 319 5.26 9.10 -16.96
N HIS A 320 4.89 10.22 -17.60
CA HIS A 320 5.78 10.97 -18.50
C HIS A 320 7.04 11.53 -17.83
N ARG A 321 7.10 11.60 -16.50
CA ARG A 321 8.25 12.07 -15.71
C ARG A 321 9.16 10.92 -15.26
N GLY A 322 8.82 9.68 -15.59
CA GLY A 322 9.59 8.49 -15.24
C GLY A 322 8.95 7.71 -14.11
N ARG A 323 9.78 6.99 -13.34
CA ARG A 323 9.30 6.16 -12.22
C ARG A 323 8.76 7.03 -11.08
N LYS A 324 7.65 6.59 -10.50
CA LYS A 324 7.01 7.19 -9.32
C LYS A 324 6.39 6.10 -8.45
N PRO A 325 6.11 6.36 -7.16
CA PRO A 325 5.28 5.46 -6.36
C PRO A 325 3.89 5.33 -6.99
N ALA A 326 3.30 4.13 -6.92
CA ALA A 326 1.87 3.98 -7.19
C ALA A 326 1.08 4.77 -6.14
N MET A 327 0.05 5.48 -6.58
CA MET A 327 -0.87 6.20 -5.72
C MET A 327 -2.24 5.56 -5.94
N PRO A 328 -2.64 4.59 -5.10
CA PRO A 328 -3.90 3.89 -5.24
C PRO A 328 -5.06 4.87 -5.45
N PHE A 329 -5.77 4.68 -6.56
CA PHE A 329 -6.77 5.61 -7.03
C PHE A 329 -8.00 4.85 -7.53
N ALA A 330 -9.09 4.92 -6.78
CA ALA A 330 -10.29 4.13 -7.07
C ALA A 330 -11.15 4.79 -8.15
N THR A 331 -11.44 4.01 -9.18
CA THR A 331 -12.53 4.28 -10.13
C THR A 331 -13.84 4.41 -9.35
N GLU A 332 -14.72 5.27 -9.85
CA GLU A 332 -16.08 5.45 -9.32
C GLU A 332 -16.16 5.92 -7.85
N ALA A 333 -15.06 6.55 -7.40
CA ALA A 333 -14.88 6.96 -6.01
C ALA A 333 -15.18 5.83 -5.01
N ASP A 334 -14.91 4.58 -5.39
CA ASP A 334 -15.09 3.42 -4.53
C ASP A 334 -14.09 3.44 -3.37
N VAL A 335 -14.50 4.01 -2.24
CA VAL A 335 -13.62 4.19 -1.09
C VAL A 335 -13.23 2.86 -0.47
N GLN A 336 -14.12 1.86 -0.45
CA GLN A 336 -13.77 0.56 0.13
C GLN A 336 -12.80 -0.20 -0.78
N GLY A 337 -12.95 -0.07 -2.11
CA GLY A 337 -11.95 -0.48 -3.10
C GLY A 337 -10.61 0.24 -2.91
N LEU A 338 -10.63 1.57 -2.73
CA LEU A 338 -9.44 2.36 -2.43
C LEU A 338 -8.72 1.87 -1.16
N LEU A 339 -9.44 1.68 -0.06
CA LEU A 339 -8.85 1.19 1.20
C LEU A 339 -8.19 -0.18 1.01
N THR A 340 -8.79 -1.04 0.18
CA THR A 340 -8.23 -2.35 -0.17
C THR A 340 -6.91 -2.20 -0.93
N MET A 341 -6.93 -1.43 -2.02
CA MET A 341 -5.74 -1.18 -2.85
C MET A 341 -4.63 -0.51 -2.05
N LEU A 342 -4.99 0.45 -1.19
CA LEU A 342 -4.05 1.15 -0.33
C LEU A 342 -3.37 0.18 0.65
N GLY A 343 -4.13 -0.70 1.30
CA GLY A 343 -3.58 -1.75 2.15
C GLY A 343 -2.60 -2.65 1.41
N PHE A 344 -3.00 -3.18 0.26
CA PHE A 344 -2.15 -4.10 -0.52
C PHE A 344 -0.90 -3.43 -1.09
N THR A 345 -1.00 -2.21 -1.62
CA THR A 345 0.17 -1.47 -2.10
C THR A 345 1.18 -1.21 -0.98
N TRP A 346 0.73 -0.90 0.23
CA TRP A 346 1.63 -0.71 1.37
C TRP A 346 2.26 -2.01 1.87
N LEU A 347 1.45 -3.06 2.03
CA LEU A 347 1.92 -4.38 2.50
C LEU A 347 2.96 -4.99 1.56
N THR A 348 2.85 -4.73 0.26
CA THR A 348 3.77 -5.23 -0.76
C THR A 348 4.97 -4.31 -1.01
N GLY A 349 5.10 -3.22 -0.25
CA GLY A 349 6.18 -2.26 -0.38
C GLY A 349 6.18 -1.54 -1.73
N GLY A 350 4.99 -1.15 -2.20
CA GLY A 350 4.80 -0.26 -3.35
C GLY A 350 4.34 -0.93 -4.64
N ASN A 351 3.93 -2.20 -4.63
CA ASN A 351 3.44 -2.82 -5.87
C ASN A 351 2.14 -2.15 -6.34
N PRO A 352 1.97 -2.00 -7.65
CA PRO A 352 0.83 -1.30 -8.24
C PRO A 352 -0.46 -2.12 -8.04
N PRO A 353 -1.55 -1.48 -7.58
CA PRO A 353 -2.83 -2.15 -7.45
C PRO A 353 -3.47 -2.38 -8.83
N LEU A 354 -4.37 -3.37 -8.91
CA LEU A 354 -5.30 -3.54 -10.02
C LEU A 354 -6.71 -3.31 -9.48
N PHE A 355 -7.34 -2.21 -9.89
CA PHE A 355 -8.78 -2.03 -9.73
C PHE A 355 -9.45 -2.80 -10.87
N MET A 356 -10.45 -3.63 -10.55
CA MET A 356 -11.20 -4.37 -11.56
C MET A 356 -12.59 -4.71 -11.06
N ASP A 357 -13.56 -4.74 -11.97
CA ASP A 357 -14.84 -5.37 -11.68
C ASP A 357 -14.67 -6.88 -11.74
N PHE A 358 -15.31 -7.58 -10.81
CA PHE A 358 -15.56 -9.02 -10.94
C PHE A 358 -16.69 -9.22 -11.94
N ARG A 359 -16.35 -9.13 -13.23
CA ARG A 359 -17.33 -8.98 -14.31
C ARG A 359 -18.11 -10.26 -14.59
N LYS A 360 -17.42 -11.39 -14.64
CA LYS A 360 -18.06 -12.70 -14.84
C LYS A 360 -17.24 -13.82 -14.21
N VAL A 361 -17.91 -14.71 -13.50
CA VAL A 361 -17.35 -16.01 -13.15
C VAL A 361 -17.66 -16.98 -14.28
N TRP A 362 -16.62 -17.50 -14.91
CA TRP A 362 -16.72 -18.51 -15.95
C TRP A 362 -16.38 -19.86 -15.34
N GLU A 363 -17.37 -20.73 -15.24
CA GLU A 363 -17.17 -22.08 -14.74
C GLU A 363 -16.39 -22.94 -15.75
N ALA A 364 -15.66 -23.94 -15.27
CA ALA A 364 -14.85 -24.81 -16.12
C ALA A 364 -15.68 -25.51 -17.21
N TRP A 365 -16.92 -25.89 -16.92
CA TRP A 365 -17.80 -26.53 -17.92
C TRP A 365 -18.23 -25.53 -19.01
N GLU A 366 -18.58 -24.30 -18.62
CA GLU A 366 -19.03 -23.24 -19.56
C GLU A 366 -17.90 -22.86 -20.52
N LEU A 367 -16.66 -22.73 -20.01
CA LEU A 367 -15.50 -22.44 -20.84
C LEU A 367 -15.20 -23.56 -21.84
N ARG A 368 -15.39 -24.83 -21.46
CA ARG A 368 -15.18 -25.96 -22.38
C ARG A 368 -16.25 -26.00 -23.47
N GLU A 369 -17.51 -25.73 -23.14
CA GLU A 369 -18.59 -25.62 -24.13
C GLU A 369 -18.35 -24.45 -25.09
N LEU A 370 -17.95 -23.29 -24.56
CA LEU A 370 -17.61 -22.12 -25.38
C LEU A 370 -16.42 -22.43 -26.31
N ALA A 371 -15.35 -23.03 -25.78
CA ALA A 371 -14.20 -23.44 -26.57
C ALA A 371 -14.58 -24.40 -27.71
N GLN A 372 -15.46 -25.39 -27.44
CA GLN A 372 -15.98 -26.27 -28.48
C GLN A 372 -16.77 -25.50 -29.55
N SER A 373 -17.65 -24.58 -29.14
CA SER A 373 -18.44 -23.76 -30.09
C SER A 373 -17.57 -22.86 -30.98
N LEU A 374 -16.41 -22.45 -30.47
CA LEU A 374 -15.42 -21.62 -31.18
C LEU A 374 -14.36 -22.46 -31.91
N ASN A 375 -14.46 -23.79 -31.90
CA ASN A 375 -13.45 -24.72 -32.43
C ASN A 375 -12.04 -24.52 -31.85
N VAL A 376 -11.95 -24.09 -30.59
CA VAL A 376 -10.69 -23.95 -29.85
C VAL A 376 -10.28 -25.31 -29.28
N GLN A 377 -9.05 -25.73 -29.55
CA GLN A 377 -8.52 -27.00 -29.04
C GLN A 377 -8.31 -26.94 -27.52
N LEU A 378 -8.94 -27.87 -26.80
CA LEU A 378 -8.76 -28.04 -25.36
C LEU A 378 -7.50 -28.89 -25.08
N ALA A 379 -6.64 -28.42 -24.17
CA ALA A 379 -5.45 -29.17 -23.76
C ALA A 379 -5.76 -30.22 -22.68
N GLY A 380 -6.92 -30.10 -22.03
CA GLY A 380 -7.44 -31.00 -20.99
C GLY A 380 -6.82 -30.79 -19.61
N ASN A 381 -5.79 -29.95 -19.48
CA ASN A 381 -4.97 -29.89 -18.27
C ASN A 381 -4.62 -28.46 -17.77
N THR A 382 -5.04 -27.41 -18.47
CA THR A 382 -4.79 -26.02 -18.07
C THR A 382 -5.57 -25.62 -16.82
N LEU A 383 -5.17 -24.53 -16.16
CA LEU A 383 -5.81 -24.09 -14.93
C LEU A 383 -7.27 -23.65 -15.16
N TRP A 384 -7.51 -22.84 -16.20
CA TRP A 384 -8.85 -22.38 -16.55
C TRP A 384 -9.77 -23.54 -16.94
N GLU A 385 -9.24 -24.56 -17.63
CA GLU A 385 -10.02 -25.75 -17.95
C GLU A 385 -10.38 -26.56 -16.71
N LYS A 386 -9.62 -26.50 -15.62
CA LYS A 386 -9.90 -27.27 -14.40
C LYS A 386 -10.77 -26.52 -13.40
N ARG A 387 -10.57 -25.21 -13.26
CA ARG A 387 -11.14 -24.40 -12.18
C ARG A 387 -12.09 -23.30 -12.65
N GLY A 388 -12.16 -23.02 -13.95
CA GLY A 388 -12.79 -21.80 -14.44
C GLY A 388 -11.90 -20.58 -14.28
N ILE A 389 -12.45 -19.40 -14.54
CA ILE A 389 -11.79 -18.10 -14.36
C ILE A 389 -12.76 -17.07 -13.80
N VAL A 390 -12.21 -16.02 -13.19
CA VAL A 390 -12.90 -14.76 -12.99
C VAL A 390 -12.43 -13.79 -14.06
N ASP A 391 -13.36 -13.26 -14.83
CA ASP A 391 -13.13 -12.17 -15.77
C ASP A 391 -13.05 -10.85 -15.00
N GLY A 392 -11.83 -10.36 -14.82
CA GLY A 392 -11.52 -9.10 -14.14
C GLY A 392 -11.34 -7.99 -15.16
N ASP A 393 -12.33 -7.09 -15.25
CA ASP A 393 -12.38 -6.04 -16.27
C ASP A 393 -12.99 -4.77 -15.69
N ASN A 394 -12.17 -3.76 -15.43
CA ASN A 394 -12.66 -2.46 -14.93
C ASN A 394 -13.41 -1.70 -16.03
N SER A 395 -14.24 -0.74 -15.64
CA SER A 395 -15.04 0.11 -16.54
C SER A 395 -14.26 1.15 -17.37
N GLY A 396 -12.96 0.93 -17.60
CA GLY A 396 -12.16 1.72 -18.55
C GLY A 396 -10.71 1.97 -18.14
N SER A 397 -10.34 1.79 -16.87
CA SER A 397 -9.00 2.14 -16.37
C SER A 397 -8.29 0.96 -15.70
N ALA A 398 -6.97 0.90 -15.82
CA ALA A 398 -6.16 -0.08 -15.10
C ALA A 398 -4.71 0.41 -15.00
N SER A 399 -4.02 0.00 -13.93
CA SER A 399 -2.59 0.28 -13.81
C SER A 399 -1.83 -0.29 -15.01
N LEU A 400 -1.02 0.54 -15.67
CA LEU A 400 -0.25 0.19 -16.86
C LEU A 400 0.81 -0.88 -16.56
N ASP A 401 1.18 -1.04 -15.30
CA ASP A 401 2.07 -2.10 -14.82
C ASP A 401 1.52 -3.51 -15.09
N TRP A 402 0.19 -3.67 -15.11
CA TRP A 402 -0.46 -4.96 -15.33
C TRP A 402 -0.51 -5.38 -16.80
N ALA A 403 -0.09 -4.52 -17.73
CA ALA A 403 0.09 -4.90 -19.13
C ALA A 403 1.21 -5.92 -19.33
N GLY A 404 2.07 -6.13 -18.33
CA GLY A 404 3.19 -7.08 -18.37
C GLY A 404 3.39 -7.80 -17.03
N LYS A 405 4.49 -8.56 -16.95
CA LYS A 405 4.88 -9.24 -15.71
C LYS A 405 5.58 -8.26 -14.76
N PRO A 406 5.53 -8.50 -13.43
CA PRO A 406 6.28 -7.72 -12.46
C PRO A 406 7.75 -7.53 -12.86
N GLY A 407 8.25 -6.29 -12.76
CA GLY A 407 9.62 -5.93 -13.13
C GLY A 407 9.82 -5.50 -14.59
N ALA A 408 8.81 -5.61 -15.45
CA ALA A 408 8.88 -5.11 -16.83
C ALA A 408 9.15 -3.59 -16.89
N LYS A 409 9.85 -3.16 -17.94
CA LYS A 409 10.19 -1.74 -18.13
C LYS A 409 8.99 -0.97 -18.72
N PRO A 410 8.85 0.34 -18.44
CA PRO A 410 7.75 1.14 -18.97
C PRO A 410 7.58 1.03 -20.49
N ASP A 411 8.68 1.10 -21.25
CA ASP A 411 8.67 0.98 -22.71
C ASP A 411 8.16 -0.39 -23.21
N GLU A 412 8.32 -1.46 -22.41
CA GLU A 412 7.81 -2.80 -22.74
C GLU A 412 6.32 -2.92 -22.44
N LEU A 413 5.89 -2.37 -21.30
CA LEU A 413 4.49 -2.32 -20.88
C LEU A 413 3.65 -1.51 -21.89
N MET A 414 4.13 -0.32 -22.26
CA MET A 414 3.44 0.58 -23.18
C MET A 414 3.25 0.00 -24.59
N LYS A 415 4.02 -1.02 -25.01
CA LYS A 415 3.82 -1.75 -26.27
C LYS A 415 2.57 -2.63 -26.29
N ARG A 416 1.96 -2.87 -25.13
CA ARG A 416 0.76 -3.72 -24.98
C ARG A 416 -0.52 -2.93 -24.69
N VAL A 417 -0.39 -1.65 -24.40
CA VAL A 417 -1.50 -0.74 -24.07
C VAL A 417 -2.10 -0.14 -25.34
N SER A 418 -3.42 -0.11 -25.47
CA SER A 418 -4.14 0.74 -26.42
C SER A 418 -5.09 1.66 -25.67
N MET A 419 -5.54 2.71 -26.35
CA MET A 419 -6.51 3.65 -25.80
C MET A 419 -7.65 3.88 -26.80
N PRO A 420 -8.64 2.97 -26.89
CA PRO A 420 -9.80 3.12 -27.76
C PRO A 420 -10.74 4.22 -27.24
N LEU A 421 -11.68 4.66 -28.06
CA LEU A 421 -12.69 5.63 -27.62
C LEU A 421 -13.64 5.00 -26.58
N ALA A 422 -13.98 5.77 -25.56
CA ALA A 422 -15.05 5.41 -24.63
C ALA A 422 -16.40 5.30 -25.36
N ASP A 423 -17.28 4.42 -24.86
CA ASP A 423 -18.65 4.25 -25.39
C ASP A 423 -19.50 5.49 -25.09
N GLU A 424 -20.01 6.15 -26.13
CA GLU A 424 -20.80 7.39 -26.03
C GLU A 424 -22.16 7.23 -25.33
N ASN A 425 -22.66 6.00 -25.23
CA ASN A 425 -23.92 5.71 -24.55
C ASN A 425 -23.74 5.69 -23.04
N TYR A 426 -22.59 5.22 -22.56
CA TYR A 426 -22.22 5.26 -21.15
C TYR A 426 -21.58 6.60 -20.79
N PHE A 427 -20.61 7.05 -21.59
CA PHE A 427 -19.79 8.22 -21.34
C PHE A 427 -19.99 9.25 -22.45
N CYS A 428 -21.08 10.01 -22.36
CA CYS A 428 -21.37 11.05 -23.34
C CYS A 428 -20.35 12.20 -23.37
N GLY A 429 -19.52 12.33 -22.33
CA GLY A 429 -18.35 13.21 -22.30
C GLY A 429 -17.16 12.71 -23.13
N MET A 430 -17.23 11.46 -23.61
CA MET A 430 -16.21 10.80 -24.44
C MET A 430 -14.83 10.75 -23.77
N GLY A 431 -13.82 10.39 -24.55
CA GLY A 431 -12.43 10.26 -24.11
C GLY A 431 -11.94 8.89 -24.52
N ASN A 432 -10.92 8.38 -23.84
CA ASN A 432 -10.32 7.11 -24.19
C ASN A 432 -10.11 6.25 -22.95
N SER A 433 -10.54 4.99 -23.04
CA SER A 433 -10.24 3.98 -22.03
C SER A 433 -8.81 3.48 -22.20
N VAL A 434 -8.32 2.74 -21.21
CA VAL A 434 -7.03 2.04 -21.23
C VAL A 434 -7.31 0.56 -21.40
N THR A 435 -6.69 -0.05 -22.41
CA THR A 435 -6.95 -1.45 -22.77
C THR A 435 -5.65 -2.22 -22.92
N PHE A 436 -5.58 -3.39 -22.30
CA PHE A 436 -4.56 -4.41 -22.50
C PHE A 436 -5.09 -5.76 -21.98
N VAL A 437 -4.37 -6.84 -22.25
CA VAL A 437 -4.61 -8.15 -21.63
C VAL A 437 -3.42 -8.48 -20.76
N SER A 438 -3.65 -8.68 -19.46
CA SER A 438 -2.60 -9.09 -18.51
C SER A 438 -2.04 -10.46 -18.93
N PRO A 439 -0.71 -10.64 -18.98
CA PRO A 439 -0.15 -11.95 -19.29
C PRO A 439 -0.44 -12.96 -18.19
N GLY A 440 -0.55 -14.24 -18.54
CA GLY A 440 -0.65 -15.34 -17.58
C GLY A 440 0.58 -15.49 -16.67
N GLY A 441 0.34 -16.03 -15.48
CA GLY A 441 1.35 -16.34 -14.47
C GLY A 441 1.78 -15.13 -13.62
N VAL A 442 0.95 -14.09 -13.51
CA VAL A 442 1.14 -13.04 -12.51
C VAL A 442 0.39 -13.47 -11.24
N GLU A 443 1.15 -13.78 -10.20
CA GLU A 443 0.64 -14.18 -8.89
C GLU A 443 0.41 -12.95 -8.00
N GLY A 444 -0.65 -12.98 -7.20
CA GLY A 444 -0.99 -11.89 -6.29
C GLY A 444 -2.13 -12.24 -5.35
N ILE A 445 -2.67 -11.21 -4.70
CA ILE A 445 -3.81 -11.31 -3.79
C ILE A 445 -4.98 -10.53 -4.39
N ALA A 446 -6.12 -11.20 -4.52
CA ALA A 446 -7.40 -10.54 -4.79
C ALA A 446 -8.12 -10.35 -3.46
N GLY A 447 -8.74 -9.19 -3.25
CA GLY A 447 -9.47 -8.97 -2.01
C GLY A 447 -10.38 -7.76 -2.04
N ARG A 448 -11.15 -7.62 -0.96
CA ARG A 448 -12.10 -6.55 -0.73
C ARG A 448 -12.25 -6.27 0.75
N ILE A 449 -12.01 -5.02 1.13
CA ILE A 449 -12.43 -4.47 2.41
C ILE A 449 -13.92 -4.14 2.34
N ALA A 450 -14.66 -4.51 3.39
CA ALA A 450 -16.06 -4.19 3.56
C ALA A 450 -16.34 -3.66 4.98
N TYR A 451 -17.12 -2.61 5.11
CA TYR A 451 -17.58 -2.09 6.40
C TYR A 451 -18.90 -2.73 6.83
N SER A 452 -19.00 -3.12 8.10
CA SER A 452 -20.22 -3.64 8.72
C SER A 452 -20.70 -2.70 9.81
N THR A 453 -21.86 -2.07 9.60
CA THR A 453 -22.53 -1.23 10.61
C THR A 453 -22.92 -2.02 11.86
N LEU A 454 -23.24 -3.31 11.72
CA LEU A 454 -23.61 -4.20 12.83
C LEU A 454 -22.48 -4.34 13.85
N SER A 455 -21.24 -4.50 13.38
CA SER A 455 -20.08 -4.69 14.27
C SER A 455 -19.25 -3.41 14.49
N GLY A 456 -19.48 -2.38 13.66
CA GLY A 456 -18.65 -1.18 13.62
C GLY A 456 -17.23 -1.44 13.13
N LYS A 457 -17.00 -2.51 12.36
CA LYS A 457 -15.67 -2.97 11.92
C LYS A 457 -15.58 -3.10 10.41
N PHE A 458 -14.36 -2.99 9.92
CA PHE A 458 -13.98 -3.42 8.59
C PHE A 458 -13.57 -4.89 8.61
N SER A 459 -13.98 -5.63 7.59
CA SER A 459 -13.54 -6.99 7.30
C SER A 459 -12.79 -6.99 5.98
N LEU A 460 -11.72 -7.80 5.88
CA LEU A 460 -11.03 -8.06 4.62
C LEU A 460 -11.37 -9.48 4.18
N VAL A 461 -11.99 -9.62 3.01
CA VAL A 461 -12.11 -10.90 2.30
C VAL A 461 -11.03 -10.93 1.25
N TRP A 462 -10.22 -11.98 1.21
CA TRP A 462 -9.12 -12.11 0.25
C TRP A 462 -8.83 -13.57 -0.07
N ASP A 463 -8.21 -13.79 -1.23
CA ASP A 463 -7.67 -15.09 -1.65
C ASP A 463 -6.45 -14.87 -2.57
N GLU A 464 -5.62 -15.90 -2.71
CA GLU A 464 -4.53 -15.92 -3.68
C GLU A 464 -5.10 -16.04 -5.10
N ALA A 465 -4.54 -15.26 -6.02
CA ALA A 465 -4.97 -15.24 -7.42
C ALA A 465 -3.76 -15.33 -8.35
N VAL A 466 -3.99 -15.93 -9.52
CA VAL A 466 -3.01 -15.97 -10.61
C VAL A 466 -3.70 -15.66 -11.93
N THR A 467 -3.12 -14.77 -12.73
CA THR A 467 -3.60 -14.54 -14.09
C THR A 467 -3.34 -15.76 -14.97
N VAL A 468 -4.19 -16.02 -15.95
CA VAL A 468 -4.05 -17.16 -16.87
C VAL A 468 -4.13 -16.69 -18.31
N ASP A 469 -3.30 -17.29 -19.16
CA ASP A 469 -3.43 -17.09 -20.61
C ASP A 469 -4.57 -17.99 -21.13
N LEU A 470 -5.44 -17.39 -21.94
CA LEU A 470 -6.44 -18.13 -22.72
C LEU A 470 -5.90 -18.37 -24.14
N PRO A 471 -6.38 -19.41 -24.85
CA PRO A 471 -6.01 -19.65 -26.24
C PRO A 471 -6.26 -18.40 -27.11
N PRO A 472 -5.39 -18.10 -28.09
CA PRO A 472 -5.59 -16.98 -28.99
C PRO A 472 -6.88 -17.18 -29.81
N ARG A 473 -7.49 -16.07 -30.22
CA ARG A 473 -8.62 -16.07 -31.17
C ARG A 473 -8.23 -16.60 -32.54
#